data_AF-A0A2G6GRP9-F1
#
_entry.id   AF-A0A2G6GRP9-F1
#
_cell.length_a   1.000
_cell.length_b   1.000
_cell.length_c   1.000
_cell.angle_alpha   90.00
_cell.angle_beta   90.00
_cell.angle_gamma   90.00
#
_symmetry.space_group_name_H-M   'P 1'
#
loop_
_entity.id
_entity.type
_entity.pdbx_description
1 polymer ?
#
loop_
_entity_poly.entity_id
_entity_poly.type
_entity_poly.pdbx_seq_one_letter_code
_entity_poly.pdbx_strand_id
1 'polypeptide(L)'
;MKKLLLLILGFSAFNLSAQKKVLTHDVYDGWKNLRHQQISNDGNWISYEINPQQGDGFLYLYNVKKRVLDSVARGYGAKFTSDSKLLTYKIKVQYDTLRKAKLKKVKKEKLPKDSLAIWNLTTNKVTKYPNVKSIKIPKAGKQMIAFLLQMPKSVKDTTTTDSVEKKQPKAKKNKKKIEKIGQLSVYNYITKKIQQFDSVTDYHIARNGTAVVFSQLKNDTITKLQKVTLNNSHTIFEKMGTLKQPVLSPNGKQVAFLFSADTTKHKCFALYYGNEEKSATVVVDTLNKNIEDNYSASENGKLYFSQNNKKLYFGVAPKPVKAPKDTLLEEEKYHVDVWNWKDPLLQTQQKHDAEEE
;
A
#
# COMPACT_ATOMS: atom_id res chain seq x y z
N MET A 1 29.92 18.05 76.57
CA MET A 1 29.84 19.03 75.45
C MET A 1 30.58 18.57 74.19
N LYS A 2 31.76 17.93 74.26
CA LYS A 2 32.49 17.42 73.07
C LYS A 2 31.77 16.33 72.25
N LYS A 3 30.88 15.52 72.85
CA LYS A 3 30.08 14.50 72.13
C LYS A 3 28.85 15.06 71.40
N LEU A 4 28.38 16.25 71.76
CA LEU A 4 27.21 16.88 71.12
C LEU A 4 27.61 17.65 69.85
N LEU A 5 28.84 18.16 69.79
CA LEU A 5 29.38 18.84 68.61
C LEU A 5 29.66 17.88 67.44
N LEU A 6 29.97 16.61 67.74
CA LEU A 6 30.20 15.55 66.76
C LEU A 6 28.91 15.02 66.11
N LEU A 7 27.75 15.23 66.75
CA LEU A 7 26.45 14.83 66.21
C LEU A 7 25.89 15.87 65.22
N ILE A 8 26.28 17.13 65.36
CA ILE A 8 25.83 18.24 64.49
C ILE A 8 26.67 18.31 63.21
N LEU A 9 27.93 17.85 63.22
CA LEU A 9 28.76 17.73 62.00
C LEU A 9 28.39 16.54 61.10
N GLY A 10 27.58 15.58 61.57
CA GLY A 10 27.16 14.42 60.79
C GLY A 10 25.94 14.64 59.89
N PHE A 11 25.22 15.76 60.06
CA PHE A 11 23.96 16.04 59.35
C PHE A 11 24.10 16.97 58.14
N SER A 12 25.28 17.50 57.86
CA SER A 12 25.54 18.45 56.76
C SER A 12 25.94 17.79 55.43
N ALA A 13 26.00 16.46 55.32
CA ALA A 13 26.57 15.77 54.17
C ALA A 13 25.57 15.19 53.13
N PHE A 14 24.26 15.38 53.29
CA PHE A 14 23.27 14.82 52.35
C PHE A 14 22.56 15.88 51.51
N ASN A 15 23.33 16.67 50.77
CA ASN A 15 22.84 17.31 49.56
C ASN A 15 23.63 16.77 48.36
N LEU A 16 23.44 15.49 48.07
CA LEU A 16 23.72 14.93 46.75
C LEU A 16 22.73 15.57 45.76
N SER A 17 23.06 16.76 45.30
CA SER A 17 22.42 17.33 44.12
C SER A 17 22.77 16.41 42.95
N ALA A 18 21.83 15.56 42.55
CA ALA A 18 21.95 14.79 41.33
C ALA A 18 22.22 15.76 40.17
N GLN A 19 23.44 15.75 39.67
CA GLN A 19 23.85 16.59 38.55
C GLN A 19 22.90 16.28 37.39
N LYS A 20 22.18 17.30 36.89
CA LYS A 20 21.20 17.13 35.81
C LYS A 20 21.91 16.42 34.66
N LYS A 21 21.32 15.33 34.15
CA LYS A 21 21.89 14.58 33.02
C LYS A 21 22.15 15.56 31.87
N VAL A 22 23.39 15.60 31.40
CA VAL A 22 23.78 16.37 30.21
C VAL A 22 23.06 15.76 29.01
N LEU A 23 22.37 16.61 28.23
CA LEU A 23 21.71 16.19 27.00
C LEU A 23 22.78 15.94 25.93
N THR A 24 23.08 14.67 25.67
CA THR A 24 23.92 14.25 24.52
C THR A 24 23.05 14.00 23.29
N HIS A 25 23.66 13.86 22.11
CA HIS A 25 22.93 13.59 20.86
C HIS A 25 22.11 12.28 20.93
N ASP A 26 22.56 11.31 21.73
CA ASP A 26 21.86 10.03 21.93
C ASP A 26 20.47 10.20 22.55
N VAL A 27 20.21 11.32 23.23
CA VAL A 27 18.91 11.59 23.85
C VAL A 27 17.83 11.86 22.79
N TYR A 28 18.21 12.38 21.61
CA TYR A 28 17.26 12.69 20.53
C TYR A 28 16.61 11.44 19.95
N ASP A 29 17.32 10.32 19.87
CA ASP A 29 16.78 9.04 19.37
C ASP A 29 15.53 8.60 20.15
N GLY A 30 15.53 8.86 21.46
CA GLY A 30 14.44 8.53 22.38
C GLY A 30 13.29 9.54 22.42
N TRP A 31 13.40 10.68 21.73
CA TRP A 31 12.35 11.70 21.74
C TRP A 31 11.08 11.19 21.08
N LYS A 32 10.00 11.22 21.85
CA LYS A 32 8.71 10.65 21.46
C LYS A 32 7.82 11.73 20.87
N ASN A 33 7.28 11.44 19.69
CA ASN A 33 6.30 12.29 19.04
C ASN A 33 4.92 11.61 19.07
N LEU A 34 3.92 12.37 19.49
CA LEU A 34 2.51 11.95 19.42
C LEU A 34 1.92 12.39 18.08
N ARG A 35 1.41 11.45 17.30
CA ARG A 35 0.87 11.69 15.94
C ARG A 35 -0.35 10.82 15.67
N HIS A 36 -1.03 11.09 14.55
CA HIS A 36 -2.16 10.30 14.02
C HIS A 36 -3.31 10.12 15.01
N GLN A 37 -3.62 11.18 15.77
CA GLN A 37 -4.76 11.21 16.68
C GLN A 37 -6.07 11.08 15.88
N GLN A 38 -6.96 10.23 16.35
CA GLN A 38 -8.28 10.05 15.76
C GLN A 38 -9.29 9.62 16.81
N ILE A 39 -10.55 9.97 16.58
CA ILE A 39 -11.68 9.61 17.42
C ILE A 39 -12.63 8.77 16.55
N SER A 40 -13.19 7.71 17.12
CA SER A 40 -14.21 6.92 16.44
C SER A 40 -15.49 7.74 16.20
N ASN A 41 -16.27 7.38 15.18
CA ASN A 41 -17.48 8.12 14.81
C ASN A 41 -18.54 8.20 15.92
N ASP A 42 -18.49 7.32 16.91
CA ASP A 42 -19.39 7.25 18.06
C ASP A 42 -18.79 7.90 19.32
N GLY A 43 -17.59 8.48 19.22
CA GLY A 43 -16.89 9.15 20.31
C GLY A 43 -16.36 8.23 21.43
N ASN A 44 -16.57 6.91 21.33
CA ASN A 44 -16.26 5.98 22.42
C ASN A 44 -14.79 5.54 22.44
N TRP A 45 -14.07 5.74 21.35
CA TRP A 45 -12.68 5.31 21.19
C TRP A 45 -11.81 6.44 20.67
N ILE A 46 -10.63 6.56 21.26
CA ILE A 46 -9.58 7.47 20.80
C ILE A 46 -8.37 6.61 20.50
N SER A 47 -7.73 6.82 19.35
CA SER A 47 -6.42 6.21 19.09
C SER A 47 -5.40 7.26 18.67
N TYR A 48 -4.16 7.02 19.04
CA TYR A 48 -3.03 7.88 18.75
C TYR A 48 -1.75 7.05 18.77
N GLU A 49 -0.72 7.53 18.10
CA GLU A 49 0.57 6.86 18.02
C GLU A 49 1.61 7.67 18.78
N ILE A 50 2.43 6.99 19.58
CA ILE A 50 3.62 7.57 20.19
C ILE A 50 4.83 6.81 19.66
N ASN A 51 5.63 7.49 18.84
CA ASN A 51 6.81 6.90 18.21
C ASN A 51 8.07 7.66 18.63
N PRO A 52 9.15 6.96 19.00
CA PRO A 52 10.46 7.59 19.14
C PRO A 52 10.99 8.03 17.75
N GLN A 53 12.00 8.89 17.74
CA GLN A 53 12.70 9.26 16.50
C GLN A 53 13.42 8.04 15.90
N GLN A 54 13.99 7.18 16.74
CA GLN A 54 14.60 5.91 16.35
C GLN A 54 14.04 4.74 17.17
N GLY A 55 13.70 3.65 16.49
CA GLY A 55 13.22 2.42 17.12
C GLY A 55 11.72 2.16 16.93
N ASP A 56 11.17 1.39 17.86
CA ASP A 56 9.79 0.90 17.81
C ASP A 56 8.88 1.75 18.71
N GLY A 57 7.74 2.19 18.15
CA GLY A 57 6.72 2.96 18.87
C GLY A 57 5.51 2.13 19.29
N PHE A 58 4.47 2.83 19.76
CA PHE A 58 3.21 2.23 20.21
C PHE A 58 2.01 2.91 19.57
N LEU A 59 1.02 2.10 19.21
CA LEU A 59 -0.34 2.56 18.96
C LEU A 59 -1.12 2.43 20.26
N TYR A 60 -1.69 3.52 20.73
CA TYR A 60 -2.55 3.54 21.89
C TYR A 60 -4.01 3.55 21.47
N LEU A 61 -4.84 2.85 22.24
CA LEU A 61 -6.29 2.83 22.10
C LEU A 61 -6.93 3.09 23.46
N TYR A 62 -7.65 4.19 23.56
CA TYR A 62 -8.33 4.60 24.78
C TYR A 62 -9.85 4.42 24.64
N ASN A 63 -10.44 3.71 25.59
CA ASN A 63 -11.89 3.58 25.72
C ASN A 63 -12.40 4.70 26.63
N VAL A 64 -13.18 5.63 26.06
CA VAL A 64 -13.66 6.83 26.77
C VAL A 64 -14.62 6.47 27.91
N LYS A 65 -15.52 5.50 27.68
CA LYS A 65 -16.54 5.10 28.65
C LYS A 65 -15.95 4.34 29.85
N LYS A 66 -15.07 3.38 29.56
CA LYS A 66 -14.43 2.54 30.59
C LYS A 66 -13.22 3.21 31.24
N ARG A 67 -12.70 4.29 30.64
CA ARG A 67 -11.45 4.96 31.04
C ARG A 67 -10.26 4.01 31.08
N VAL A 68 -10.20 3.09 30.11
CA VAL A 68 -9.14 2.10 29.97
C VAL A 68 -8.27 2.45 28.78
N LEU A 69 -6.95 2.45 28.98
CA LEU A 69 -5.95 2.62 27.94
C LEU A 69 -5.31 1.26 27.63
N ASP A 70 -5.33 0.88 26.35
CA ASP A 70 -4.60 -0.27 25.82
C ASP A 70 -3.53 0.20 24.84
N SER A 71 -2.55 -0.65 24.54
CA SER A 71 -1.44 -0.33 23.66
C SER A 71 -0.99 -1.52 22.83
N VAL A 72 -0.54 -1.23 21.61
CA VAL A 72 0.00 -2.21 20.69
C VAL A 72 1.39 -1.79 20.25
N ALA A 73 2.38 -2.57 20.64
CA ALA A 73 3.76 -2.38 20.22
C ALA A 73 3.89 -2.46 18.70
N ARG A 74 4.62 -1.50 18.11
CA ARG A 74 4.84 -1.32 16.66
C ARG A 74 3.57 -1.10 15.84
N GLY A 75 2.43 -0.87 16.50
CA GLY A 75 1.17 -0.54 15.85
C GLY A 75 1.24 0.84 15.19
N TYR A 76 0.69 0.97 13.98
CA TYR A 76 0.61 2.25 13.28
C TYR A 76 -0.47 2.23 12.18
N GLY A 77 -0.80 3.40 11.66
CA GLY A 77 -1.76 3.58 10.56
C GLY A 77 -3.15 3.10 10.95
N ALA A 78 -3.54 3.32 12.21
CA ALA A 78 -4.81 2.89 12.73
C ALA A 78 -5.97 3.59 11.99
N LYS A 79 -7.08 2.87 11.77
CA LYS A 79 -8.30 3.41 11.17
C LYS A 79 -9.52 2.69 11.72
N PHE A 80 -10.48 3.47 12.23
CA PHE A 80 -11.79 2.97 12.60
C PHE A 80 -12.67 2.71 11.38
N THR A 81 -13.51 1.68 11.45
CA THR A 81 -14.64 1.52 10.53
C THR A 81 -15.69 2.59 10.80
N SER A 82 -16.53 2.90 9.80
CA SER A 82 -17.54 3.96 9.93
C SER A 82 -18.61 3.70 10.99
N ASP A 83 -18.78 2.43 11.41
CA ASP A 83 -19.66 2.02 12.50
C ASP A 83 -18.96 1.90 13.85
N SER A 84 -17.68 2.28 13.94
CA SER A 84 -16.86 2.23 15.16
C SER A 84 -16.73 0.85 15.80
N LYS A 85 -17.03 -0.25 15.06
CA LYS A 85 -16.97 -1.62 15.60
C LYS A 85 -15.60 -2.27 15.46
N LEU A 86 -14.84 -1.88 14.44
CA LEU A 86 -13.52 -2.42 14.16
C LEU A 86 -12.48 -1.31 14.14
N LEU A 87 -11.29 -1.65 14.64
CA LEU A 87 -10.07 -0.90 14.44
C LEU A 87 -9.13 -1.75 13.58
N THR A 88 -8.68 -1.20 12.46
CA THR A 88 -7.61 -1.82 11.67
C THR A 88 -6.33 -1.04 11.88
N TYR A 89 -5.20 -1.74 11.97
CA TYR A 89 -3.89 -1.12 12.08
C TYR A 89 -2.84 -2.05 11.51
N LYS A 90 -1.69 -1.50 11.14
CA LYS A 90 -0.52 -2.27 10.70
C LYS A 90 0.47 -2.40 11.86
N ILE A 91 1.26 -3.46 11.82
CA ILE A 91 2.31 -3.74 12.80
C ILE A 91 3.62 -3.72 12.01
N LYS A 92 4.50 -2.74 12.30
CA LYS A 92 5.82 -2.67 11.67
C LYS A 92 6.64 -3.90 12.05
N VAL A 93 7.49 -4.38 11.15
CA VAL A 93 8.58 -5.28 11.56
C VAL A 93 9.48 -4.57 12.57
N GLN A 94 10.07 -5.32 13.50
CA GLN A 94 11.01 -4.78 14.48
C GLN A 94 12.12 -3.97 13.80
N TYR A 95 12.42 -2.80 14.36
CA TYR A 95 13.41 -1.88 13.82
C TYR A 95 14.79 -2.53 13.64
N ASP A 96 15.26 -3.27 14.64
CA ASP A 96 16.59 -3.89 14.63
C ASP A 96 16.75 -4.96 13.55
N THR A 97 15.72 -5.77 13.32
CA THR A 97 15.74 -6.79 12.26
C THR A 97 15.76 -6.14 10.88
N LEU A 98 14.98 -5.09 10.67
CA LEU A 98 15.04 -4.32 9.43
C LEU A 98 16.40 -3.64 9.23
N ARG A 99 16.99 -3.05 10.27
CA ARG A 99 18.32 -2.42 10.20
C ARG A 99 19.39 -3.45 9.83
N LYS A 100 19.41 -4.61 10.50
CA LYS A 100 20.33 -5.72 10.19
C LYS A 100 20.15 -6.21 8.75
N ALA A 101 18.92 -6.35 8.26
CA ALA A 101 18.66 -6.77 6.88
C ALA A 101 19.12 -5.73 5.85
N LYS A 102 18.94 -4.43 6.13
CA LYS A 102 19.41 -3.34 5.28
C LYS A 102 20.94 -3.25 5.26
N LEU A 103 21.61 -3.40 6.41
CA LEU A 103 23.07 -3.46 6.50
C LEU A 103 23.63 -4.63 5.68
N LYS A 104 22.92 -5.76 5.64
CA LYS A 104 23.23 -6.92 4.80
C LYS A 104 22.85 -6.74 3.32
N LYS A 105 22.42 -5.55 2.89
CA LYS A 105 21.98 -5.23 1.51
C LYS A 105 20.97 -6.23 0.94
N VAL A 106 20.09 -6.76 1.79
CA VAL A 106 19.04 -7.69 1.37
C VAL A 106 18.11 -7.00 0.37
N LYS A 107 17.86 -7.65 -0.79
CA LYS A 107 16.96 -7.12 -1.82
C LYS A 107 15.59 -6.76 -1.23
N LYS A 108 15.04 -5.62 -1.65
CA LYS A 108 13.75 -5.07 -1.15
C LYS A 108 12.59 -6.07 -1.18
N GLU A 109 12.59 -6.96 -2.16
CA GLU A 109 11.58 -8.02 -2.32
C GLU A 109 11.64 -9.10 -1.23
N LYS A 110 12.83 -9.32 -0.64
CA LYS A 110 13.06 -10.31 0.42
C LYS A 110 12.98 -9.70 1.82
N LEU A 111 12.80 -8.38 1.94
CA LEU A 111 12.64 -7.75 3.24
C LEU A 111 11.34 -8.21 3.90
N PRO A 112 11.35 -8.44 5.23
CA PRO A 112 10.14 -8.76 5.95
C PRO A 112 9.16 -7.60 5.83
N LYS A 113 7.89 -7.94 5.67
CA LYS A 113 6.80 -6.97 5.51
C LYS A 113 6.00 -6.85 6.79
N ASP A 114 5.30 -5.73 6.86
CA ASP A 114 4.40 -5.45 7.95
C ASP A 114 3.21 -6.42 7.95
N SER A 115 2.62 -6.57 9.13
CA SER A 115 1.40 -7.36 9.32
C SER A 115 0.20 -6.44 9.47
N LEU A 116 -0.97 -6.88 9.02
CA LEU A 116 -2.24 -6.24 9.30
C LEU A 116 -2.85 -6.85 10.55
N ALA A 117 -3.48 -6.04 11.39
CA ALA A 117 -4.35 -6.49 12.45
C ALA A 117 -5.73 -5.85 12.33
N ILE A 118 -6.76 -6.65 12.59
CA ILE A 118 -8.15 -6.22 12.67
C ILE A 118 -8.63 -6.54 14.08
N TRP A 119 -8.92 -5.51 14.85
CA TRP A 119 -9.40 -5.60 16.22
C TRP A 119 -10.90 -5.32 16.25
N ASN A 120 -11.67 -6.33 16.65
CA ASN A 120 -13.07 -6.17 16.96
C ASN A 120 -13.24 -5.55 18.35
N LEU A 121 -13.69 -4.31 18.39
CA LEU A 121 -13.83 -3.51 19.60
C LEU A 121 -15.04 -3.95 20.45
N THR A 122 -16.00 -4.65 19.84
CA THR A 122 -17.18 -5.20 20.54
C THR A 122 -16.83 -6.50 21.28
N THR A 123 -16.12 -7.42 20.63
CA THR A 123 -15.77 -8.73 21.22
C THR A 123 -14.38 -8.76 21.84
N ASN A 124 -13.63 -7.66 21.75
CA ASN A 124 -12.23 -7.55 22.12
C ASN A 124 -11.30 -8.61 21.47
N LYS A 125 -11.59 -9.01 20.24
CA LYS A 125 -10.82 -10.05 19.52
C LYS A 125 -9.93 -9.42 18.45
N VAL A 126 -8.66 -9.80 18.41
CA VAL A 126 -7.69 -9.35 17.40
C VAL A 126 -7.36 -10.50 16.44
N THR A 127 -7.51 -10.25 15.14
CA THR A 127 -7.07 -11.16 14.07
C THR A 127 -5.91 -10.52 13.31
N LYS A 128 -4.84 -11.28 13.05
CA LYS A 128 -3.63 -10.78 12.38
C LYS A 128 -3.40 -11.50 11.05
N TYR A 129 -2.94 -10.76 10.04
CA TYR A 129 -2.59 -11.25 8.71
C TYR A 129 -1.16 -10.81 8.36
N PRO A 130 -0.25 -11.74 8.02
CA PRO A 130 1.12 -11.39 7.65
C PRO A 130 1.21 -10.80 6.24
N ASN A 131 2.30 -10.09 5.95
CA ASN A 131 2.68 -9.62 4.61
C ASN A 131 1.65 -8.70 3.92
N VAL A 132 1.07 -7.75 4.66
CA VAL A 132 0.10 -6.82 4.07
C VAL A 132 0.81 -5.82 3.15
N LYS A 133 0.29 -5.66 1.93
CA LYS A 133 0.71 -4.63 0.97
C LYS A 133 -0.13 -3.37 1.14
N SER A 134 -1.45 -3.52 1.25
CA SER A 134 -2.38 -2.40 1.42
C SER A 134 -3.70 -2.84 2.01
N ILE A 135 -4.44 -1.88 2.59
CA ILE A 135 -5.78 -2.05 3.13
C ILE A 135 -6.65 -0.86 2.72
N LYS A 136 -7.89 -1.13 2.32
CA LYS A 136 -8.91 -0.11 2.03
C LYS A 136 -10.15 -0.37 2.87
N ILE A 137 -10.63 0.69 3.52
CA ILE A 137 -11.80 0.70 4.41
C ILE A 137 -12.81 1.68 3.80
N PRO A 138 -14.09 1.32 3.74
CA PRO A 138 -15.13 2.21 3.23
C PRO A 138 -15.34 3.40 4.18
N LYS A 139 -15.62 4.58 3.63
CA LYS A 139 -15.78 5.80 4.44
C LYS A 139 -17.15 5.89 5.13
N ALA A 140 -18.19 5.29 4.54
CA ALA A 140 -19.57 5.44 4.99
C ALA A 140 -20.34 4.11 5.03
N GLY A 141 -19.62 2.98 4.96
CA GLY A 141 -20.18 1.66 4.74
C GLY A 141 -19.89 0.67 5.85
N LYS A 142 -20.85 -0.18 6.18
CA LYS A 142 -20.77 -1.06 7.36
C LYS A 142 -20.42 -2.53 7.08
N GLN A 143 -19.93 -2.87 5.88
CA GLN A 143 -20.09 -4.27 5.42
C GLN A 143 -18.82 -4.97 4.94
N MET A 144 -17.79 -4.25 4.45
CA MET A 144 -16.62 -4.89 3.86
C MET A 144 -15.32 -4.14 4.13
N ILE A 145 -14.24 -4.88 4.34
CA ILE A 145 -12.87 -4.38 4.33
C ILE A 145 -12.10 -5.19 3.28
N ALA A 146 -11.28 -4.53 2.47
CA ALA A 146 -10.47 -5.20 1.47
C ALA A 146 -8.98 -4.95 1.73
N PHE A 147 -8.20 -6.02 1.80
CA PHE A 147 -6.75 -5.93 1.98
C PHE A 147 -6.01 -6.87 1.05
N LEU A 148 -4.88 -6.38 0.53
CA LEU A 148 -4.03 -7.09 -0.39
C LEU A 148 -2.81 -7.59 0.36
N LEU A 149 -2.62 -8.90 0.36
CA LEU A 149 -1.44 -9.58 0.89
C LEU A 149 -0.46 -9.80 -0.25
N GLN A 150 0.83 -9.56 -0.01
CA GLN A 150 1.86 -9.96 -0.94
C GLN A 150 2.25 -11.41 -0.64
N MET A 151 2.07 -12.29 -1.62
CA MET A 151 2.58 -13.65 -1.51
C MET A 151 4.08 -13.66 -1.85
N PRO A 152 4.89 -14.47 -1.16
CA PRO A 152 6.26 -14.68 -1.58
C PRO A 152 6.26 -15.25 -3.00
N LYS A 153 7.05 -14.65 -3.91
CA LYS A 153 7.39 -15.29 -5.19
C LYS A 153 7.99 -16.65 -4.82
N SER A 154 7.42 -17.75 -5.31
CA SER A 154 7.99 -19.07 -5.05
C SER A 154 9.39 -19.07 -5.62
N VAL A 155 10.40 -18.97 -4.77
CA VAL A 155 11.78 -19.18 -5.16
C VAL A 155 11.82 -20.62 -5.65
N LYS A 156 12.32 -20.85 -6.87
CA LYS A 156 12.74 -22.19 -7.26
C LYS A 156 13.84 -22.56 -6.28
N ASP A 157 13.58 -23.50 -5.39
CA ASP A 157 14.63 -24.10 -4.57
C ASP A 157 15.63 -24.75 -5.51
N THR A 158 16.71 -24.04 -5.81
CA THR A 158 17.96 -24.66 -6.26
C THR A 158 18.73 -25.04 -5.01
N THR A 159 18.25 -26.04 -4.32
CA THR A 159 19.04 -26.80 -3.34
C THR A 159 19.13 -28.21 -3.90
N THR A 160 20.13 -28.42 -4.73
CA THR A 160 20.61 -29.73 -5.15
C THR A 160 21.14 -30.44 -3.92
N THR A 161 20.39 -31.41 -3.41
CA THR A 161 20.97 -32.53 -2.65
C THR A 161 21.40 -33.59 -3.64
N ASP A 162 22.69 -33.89 -3.63
CA ASP A 162 23.30 -35.08 -4.20
C ASP A 162 22.54 -36.34 -3.76
N SER A 163 22.22 -37.21 -4.73
CA SER A 163 22.42 -38.67 -4.68
C SER A 163 21.51 -39.42 -5.68
N VAL A 164 22.18 -40.00 -6.68
CA VAL A 164 21.93 -41.30 -7.33
C VAL A 164 20.67 -41.51 -8.20
N GLU A 165 20.94 -41.97 -9.42
CA GLU A 165 20.05 -42.30 -10.54
C GLU A 165 19.01 -43.41 -10.24
N LYS A 166 17.81 -43.26 -10.84
CA LYS A 166 17.25 -44.24 -11.79
C LYS A 166 16.12 -43.65 -12.64
N LYS A 167 16.19 -43.91 -13.95
CA LYS A 167 15.34 -43.43 -15.06
C LYS A 167 13.91 -44.03 -15.03
N GLN A 168 12.90 -43.24 -15.41
CA GLN A 168 12.03 -43.53 -16.57
C GLN A 168 11.21 -42.28 -17.01
N PRO A 169 10.87 -42.15 -18.31
CA PRO A 169 10.48 -40.89 -18.93
C PRO A 169 8.96 -40.68 -18.92
N LYS A 170 8.49 -39.57 -18.34
CA LYS A 170 7.11 -39.08 -18.57
C LYS A 170 7.11 -37.58 -18.84
N ALA A 171 6.45 -37.23 -19.94
CA ALA A 171 6.25 -35.92 -20.54
C ALA A 171 6.36 -34.72 -19.57
N LYS A 172 7.34 -33.85 -19.82
CA LYS A 172 7.44 -32.51 -19.24
C LYS A 172 6.24 -31.66 -19.69
N LYS A 173 5.12 -31.73 -18.97
CA LYS A 173 4.21 -30.58 -18.87
C LYS A 173 4.89 -29.55 -17.96
N ASN A 174 5.67 -28.65 -18.56
CA ASN A 174 6.12 -27.42 -17.91
C ASN A 174 4.88 -26.57 -17.56
N LYS A 175 4.20 -26.90 -16.46
CA LYS A 175 3.31 -25.94 -15.79
C LYS A 175 4.20 -24.87 -15.20
N LYS A 176 4.44 -23.78 -15.96
CA LYS A 176 4.93 -22.51 -15.39
C LYS A 176 4.04 -22.20 -14.19
N LYS A 177 4.60 -22.33 -12.98
CA LYS A 177 3.92 -22.06 -11.72
C LYS A 177 3.65 -20.56 -11.73
N ILE A 178 2.37 -20.18 -11.82
CA ILE A 178 1.90 -18.79 -11.90
C ILE A 178 2.52 -18.02 -10.73
N GLU A 179 3.28 -16.97 -11.01
CA GLU A 179 3.76 -16.07 -9.96
C GLU A 179 2.54 -15.35 -9.37
N LYS A 180 2.15 -15.73 -8.14
CA LYS A 180 1.06 -15.07 -7.43
C LYS A 180 1.52 -13.65 -7.04
N ILE A 181 1.12 -12.65 -7.84
CA ILE A 181 1.50 -11.24 -7.65
C ILE A 181 1.00 -10.69 -6.30
N GLY A 182 -0.18 -11.11 -5.89
CA GLY A 182 -0.81 -10.73 -4.62
C GLY A 182 -2.12 -11.49 -4.40
N GLN A 183 -2.50 -11.66 -3.13
CA GLN A 183 -3.76 -12.27 -2.71
C GLN A 183 -4.66 -11.22 -2.07
N LEU A 184 -5.78 -10.90 -2.71
CA LEU A 184 -6.79 -10.01 -2.16
C LEU A 184 -7.71 -10.79 -1.23
N SER A 185 -7.88 -10.30 -0.01
CA SER A 185 -8.90 -10.79 0.91
C SER A 185 -9.97 -9.71 1.09
N VAL A 186 -11.21 -10.07 0.77
CA VAL A 186 -12.40 -9.27 1.03
C VAL A 186 -13.08 -9.85 2.28
N TYR A 187 -13.02 -9.10 3.37
CA TYR A 187 -13.59 -9.51 4.65
C TYR A 187 -14.92 -8.81 4.89
N ASN A 188 -16.00 -9.59 4.93
CA ASN A 188 -17.27 -9.14 5.47
C ASN A 188 -17.32 -9.45 6.96
N TYR A 189 -17.29 -8.39 7.77
CA TYR A 189 -17.22 -8.54 9.22
C TYR A 189 -18.58 -8.70 9.90
N ILE A 190 -19.69 -8.49 9.19
CA ILE A 190 -21.04 -8.81 9.69
C ILE A 190 -21.24 -10.33 9.59
N THR A 191 -21.03 -10.90 8.40
CA THR A 191 -21.20 -12.35 8.16
C THR A 191 -19.98 -13.16 8.62
N LYS A 192 -18.89 -12.49 9.00
CA LYS A 192 -17.58 -13.06 9.34
C LYS A 192 -16.95 -13.90 8.20
N LYS A 193 -17.45 -13.73 6.96
CA LYS A 193 -16.96 -14.46 5.78
C LYS A 193 -15.79 -13.71 5.14
N ILE A 194 -14.76 -14.45 4.75
CA ILE A 194 -13.62 -13.94 3.98
C ILE A 194 -13.63 -14.60 2.61
N GLN A 195 -13.55 -13.80 1.55
CA GLN A 195 -13.36 -14.27 0.18
C GLN A 195 -11.96 -13.90 -0.28
N GLN A 196 -11.22 -14.88 -0.80
CA GLN A 196 -9.83 -14.71 -1.23
C GLN A 196 -9.72 -14.86 -2.74
N PHE A 197 -8.93 -13.98 -3.35
CA PHE A 197 -8.67 -13.95 -4.78
C PHE A 197 -7.17 -13.83 -5.02
N ASP A 198 -6.62 -14.76 -5.80
CA ASP A 198 -5.19 -14.79 -6.13
C ASP A 198 -4.89 -13.95 -7.39
N SER A 199 -3.61 -13.56 -7.55
CA SER A 199 -3.10 -12.82 -8.70
C SER A 199 -3.78 -11.46 -8.92
N VAL A 200 -4.09 -10.75 -7.81
CA VAL A 200 -4.67 -9.41 -7.85
C VAL A 200 -3.58 -8.35 -7.94
N THR A 201 -3.74 -7.41 -8.87
CA THR A 201 -2.79 -6.32 -9.12
C THR A 201 -3.23 -5.01 -8.47
N ASP A 202 -4.49 -4.62 -8.67
CA ASP A 202 -5.09 -3.39 -8.14
C ASP A 202 -6.54 -3.65 -7.71
N TYR A 203 -7.05 -2.85 -6.79
CA TYR A 203 -8.40 -3.01 -6.25
C TYR A 203 -8.94 -1.70 -5.70
N HIS A 204 -10.25 -1.54 -5.66
CA HIS A 204 -10.92 -0.37 -5.08
C HIS A 204 -12.22 -0.79 -4.38
N ILE A 205 -12.53 -0.10 -3.29
CA ILE A 205 -13.74 -0.34 -2.50
C ILE A 205 -14.70 0.85 -2.68
N ALA A 206 -15.97 0.57 -2.88
CA ALA A 206 -16.99 1.63 -2.95
C ALA A 206 -17.07 2.37 -1.61
N ARG A 207 -17.42 3.67 -1.64
CA ARG A 207 -17.46 4.51 -0.43
C ARG A 207 -18.47 3.98 0.60
N ASN A 208 -19.60 3.46 0.12
CA ASN A 208 -20.64 2.81 0.92
C ASN A 208 -20.29 1.38 1.36
N GLY A 209 -19.14 0.83 0.94
CA GLY A 209 -18.67 -0.50 1.34
C GLY A 209 -19.50 -1.68 0.86
N THR A 210 -20.35 -1.51 -0.16
CA THR A 210 -21.21 -2.58 -0.69
C THR A 210 -20.51 -3.45 -1.75
N ALA A 211 -19.48 -2.91 -2.39
CA ALA A 211 -18.79 -3.56 -3.49
C ALA A 211 -17.28 -3.27 -3.46
N VAL A 212 -16.52 -4.26 -3.93
CA VAL A 212 -15.09 -4.18 -4.18
C VAL A 212 -14.84 -4.57 -5.63
N VAL A 213 -14.11 -3.75 -6.37
CA VAL A 213 -13.63 -4.08 -7.71
C VAL A 213 -12.15 -4.38 -7.65
N PHE A 214 -11.67 -5.33 -8.44
CA PHE A 214 -10.25 -5.61 -8.56
C PHE A 214 -9.87 -6.14 -9.93
N SER A 215 -8.61 -5.88 -10.30
CA SER A 215 -7.98 -6.45 -11.48
C SER A 215 -7.19 -7.69 -11.12
N GLN A 216 -7.47 -8.77 -11.83
CA GLN A 216 -6.80 -10.05 -11.72
C GLN A 216 -6.06 -10.35 -13.02
N LEU A 217 -4.87 -10.91 -12.89
CA LEU A 217 -4.03 -11.26 -14.04
C LEU A 217 -3.95 -12.78 -14.18
N LYS A 218 -4.36 -13.29 -15.34
CA LYS A 218 -4.43 -14.71 -15.67
C LYS A 218 -3.43 -15.01 -16.79
N ASN A 219 -2.58 -16.02 -16.57
CA ASN A 219 -1.56 -16.46 -17.53
C ASN A 219 -0.62 -15.34 -18.02
N ASP A 220 -0.29 -14.38 -17.16
CA ASP A 220 0.60 -13.23 -17.43
C ASP A 220 0.10 -12.17 -18.42
N THR A 221 -0.90 -12.47 -19.25
CA THR A 221 -1.33 -11.58 -20.35
C THR A 221 -2.81 -11.20 -20.32
N ILE A 222 -3.68 -12.04 -19.74
CA ILE A 222 -5.11 -11.76 -19.70
C ILE A 222 -5.43 -10.99 -18.43
N THR A 223 -5.95 -9.78 -18.58
CA THR A 223 -6.41 -8.99 -17.46
C THR A 223 -7.93 -9.06 -17.35
N LYS A 224 -8.37 -9.43 -16.15
CA LYS A 224 -9.76 -9.61 -15.78
C LYS A 224 -10.16 -8.60 -14.72
N LEU A 225 -11.25 -7.87 -14.95
CA LEU A 225 -11.87 -7.02 -13.95
C LEU A 225 -13.04 -7.76 -13.33
N GLN A 226 -13.00 -7.93 -12.01
CA GLN A 226 -14.08 -8.55 -11.25
C GLN A 226 -14.64 -7.57 -10.23
N LYS A 227 -15.95 -7.65 -10.00
CA LYS A 227 -16.64 -6.98 -8.90
C LYS A 227 -17.19 -8.03 -7.95
N VAL A 228 -16.87 -7.84 -6.68
CA VAL A 228 -17.36 -8.64 -5.57
C VAL A 228 -18.34 -7.80 -4.78
N THR A 229 -19.50 -8.41 -4.56
CA THR A 229 -20.55 -7.93 -3.66
C THR A 229 -20.68 -8.92 -2.50
N LEU A 230 -21.61 -8.67 -1.58
CA LEU A 230 -21.76 -9.44 -0.34
C LEU A 230 -21.70 -10.96 -0.50
N ASN A 231 -22.36 -11.48 -1.56
CA ASN A 231 -22.52 -12.91 -1.78
C ASN A 231 -21.94 -13.39 -3.12
N ASN A 232 -21.85 -12.49 -4.12
CA ASN A 232 -21.56 -12.86 -5.50
C ASN A 232 -20.35 -12.10 -6.04
N SER A 233 -19.54 -12.80 -6.82
CA SER A 233 -18.50 -12.22 -7.67
C SER A 233 -18.91 -12.36 -9.13
N HIS A 234 -18.86 -11.28 -9.90
CA HIS A 234 -19.08 -11.31 -11.34
C HIS A 234 -17.91 -10.68 -12.09
N THR A 235 -17.71 -11.14 -13.31
CA THR A 235 -16.70 -10.60 -14.23
C THR A 235 -17.33 -9.46 -15.00
N ILE A 236 -16.69 -8.29 -14.96
CA ILE A 236 -17.14 -7.10 -15.71
C ILE A 236 -16.44 -7.03 -17.07
N PHE A 237 -15.16 -7.39 -17.11
CA PHE A 237 -14.32 -7.26 -18.29
C PHE A 237 -13.23 -8.31 -18.29
N GLU A 238 -12.93 -8.90 -19.44
CA GLU A 238 -11.85 -9.87 -19.61
C GLU A 238 -11.26 -9.69 -21.01
N LYS A 239 -10.04 -9.13 -21.10
CA LYS A 239 -9.30 -8.98 -22.36
C LYS A 239 -7.79 -9.05 -22.11
N MET A 240 -7.05 -9.39 -23.15
CA MET A 240 -5.58 -9.33 -23.14
C MET A 240 -5.12 -7.88 -23.17
N GLY A 241 -4.32 -7.47 -22.19
CA GLY A 241 -3.86 -6.09 -22.06
C GLY A 241 -3.57 -5.69 -20.63
N THR A 242 -3.25 -4.42 -20.41
CA THR A 242 -2.93 -3.84 -19.10
C THR A 242 -4.11 -3.04 -18.58
N LEU A 243 -4.61 -3.37 -17.39
CA LEU A 243 -5.63 -2.59 -16.69
C LEU A 243 -5.00 -1.80 -15.54
N LYS A 244 -5.41 -0.53 -15.40
CA LYS A 244 -4.96 0.37 -14.35
C LYS A 244 -6.15 1.11 -13.72
N GLN A 245 -5.97 1.47 -12.45
CA GLN A 245 -6.91 2.31 -11.70
C GLN A 245 -8.38 1.85 -11.81
N PRO A 246 -8.74 0.61 -11.40
CA PRO A 246 -10.13 0.24 -11.31
C PRO A 246 -10.80 1.03 -10.19
N VAL A 247 -11.89 1.72 -10.49
CA VAL A 247 -12.60 2.60 -9.55
C VAL A 247 -14.09 2.29 -9.56
N LEU A 248 -14.69 2.31 -8.37
CA LEU A 248 -16.14 2.20 -8.18
C LEU A 248 -16.71 3.57 -7.81
N SER A 249 -17.92 3.83 -8.27
CA SER A 249 -18.71 4.96 -7.80
C SER A 249 -18.99 4.84 -6.29
N PRO A 250 -19.25 5.97 -5.59
CA PRO A 250 -19.63 5.97 -4.19
C PRO A 250 -20.76 5.00 -3.82
N ASN A 251 -21.74 4.81 -4.71
CA ASN A 251 -22.85 3.86 -4.54
C ASN A 251 -22.51 2.40 -4.92
N GLY A 252 -21.35 2.15 -5.54
CA GLY A 252 -20.88 0.83 -5.95
C GLY A 252 -21.53 0.25 -7.22
N LYS A 253 -22.39 1.02 -7.90
CA LYS A 253 -23.14 0.56 -9.10
C LYS A 253 -22.41 0.81 -10.42
N GLN A 254 -21.58 1.84 -10.48
CA GLN A 254 -20.82 2.19 -11.68
C GLN A 254 -19.36 1.85 -11.47
N VAL A 255 -18.69 1.49 -12.56
CA VAL A 255 -17.28 1.13 -12.59
C VAL A 255 -16.60 1.89 -13.72
N ALA A 256 -15.40 2.37 -13.45
CA ALA A 256 -14.54 2.96 -14.47
C ALA A 256 -13.13 2.43 -14.29
N PHE A 257 -12.41 2.26 -15.39
CA PHE A 257 -11.02 1.80 -15.39
C PHE A 257 -10.31 2.21 -16.66
N LEU A 258 -8.98 2.26 -16.58
CA LEU A 258 -8.12 2.47 -17.74
C LEU A 258 -7.65 1.12 -18.26
N PHE A 259 -7.72 0.92 -19.57
CA PHE A 259 -7.24 -0.30 -20.20
C PHE A 259 -6.49 0.01 -21.50
N SER A 260 -5.39 -0.69 -21.70
CA SER A 260 -4.61 -0.64 -22.94
C SER A 260 -4.35 -2.05 -23.42
N ALA A 261 -4.69 -2.32 -24.69
CA ALA A 261 -4.32 -3.57 -25.36
C ALA A 261 -2.86 -3.53 -25.87
N ASP A 262 -2.20 -2.38 -25.81
CA ASP A 262 -0.85 -2.20 -26.35
C ASP A 262 0.21 -2.87 -25.45
N THR A 263 1.21 -3.45 -26.10
CA THR A 263 2.37 -4.12 -25.50
C THR A 263 3.61 -3.21 -25.42
N THR A 264 3.55 -1.99 -25.99
CA THR A 264 4.64 -1.01 -25.95
C THR A 264 4.98 -0.52 -24.53
N LYS A 265 6.18 0.06 -24.36
CA LYS A 265 6.61 0.66 -23.07
C LYS A 265 5.73 1.86 -22.68
N HIS A 266 5.47 2.76 -23.63
CA HIS A 266 4.59 3.91 -23.43
C HIS A 266 3.20 3.60 -24.00
N LYS A 267 2.28 3.20 -23.11
CA LYS A 267 0.96 2.71 -23.51
C LYS A 267 -0.05 3.86 -23.57
N CYS A 268 -0.81 3.90 -24.66
CA CYS A 268 -2.03 4.70 -24.72
C CYS A 268 -3.14 3.94 -23.99
N PHE A 269 -3.76 4.57 -23.00
CA PHE A 269 -4.91 3.99 -22.30
C PHE A 269 -6.22 4.54 -22.84
N ALA A 270 -7.21 3.66 -22.95
CA ALA A 270 -8.60 4.03 -23.17
C ALA A 270 -9.37 3.95 -21.85
N LEU A 271 -10.33 4.87 -21.67
CA LEU A 271 -11.21 4.88 -20.51
C LEU A 271 -12.42 4.01 -20.80
N TYR A 272 -12.60 3.00 -19.96
CA TYR A 272 -13.77 2.15 -19.95
C TYR A 272 -14.69 2.56 -18.81
N TYR A 273 -15.99 2.50 -19.08
CA TYR A 273 -17.05 2.73 -18.11
C TYR A 273 -18.10 1.65 -18.25
N GLY A 274 -18.61 1.16 -17.14
CA GLY A 274 -19.73 0.22 -17.08
C GLY A 274 -20.65 0.52 -15.91
N ASN A 275 -21.85 -0.03 -15.97
CA ASN A 275 -22.80 -0.06 -14.87
C ASN A 275 -23.39 -1.48 -14.73
N GLU A 276 -24.37 -1.67 -13.85
CA GLU A 276 -25.00 -2.99 -13.65
C GLU A 276 -25.86 -3.45 -14.83
N GLU A 277 -26.28 -2.54 -15.71
CA GLU A 277 -27.18 -2.80 -16.86
C GLU A 277 -26.43 -2.93 -18.20
N LYS A 278 -25.26 -2.30 -18.31
CA LYS A 278 -24.44 -2.22 -19.52
C LYS A 278 -23.03 -2.69 -19.22
N SER A 279 -22.59 -3.68 -20.00
CA SER A 279 -21.20 -4.13 -20.05
C SER A 279 -20.25 -2.95 -20.26
N ALA A 280 -19.04 -3.05 -19.73
CA ALA A 280 -18.07 -1.95 -19.81
C ALA A 280 -17.74 -1.59 -21.27
N THR A 281 -18.09 -0.38 -21.68
CA THR A 281 -17.81 0.16 -23.02
C THR A 281 -16.71 1.20 -22.96
N VAL A 282 -16.06 1.41 -24.11
CA VAL A 282 -15.09 2.50 -24.27
C VAL A 282 -15.88 3.81 -24.32
N VAL A 283 -15.58 4.72 -23.40
CA VAL A 283 -16.17 6.07 -23.39
C VAL A 283 -15.20 7.08 -23.98
N VAL A 284 -13.91 6.90 -23.71
CA VAL A 284 -12.86 7.75 -24.24
C VAL A 284 -11.78 6.87 -24.84
N ASP A 285 -11.51 7.12 -26.11
CA ASP A 285 -10.38 6.57 -26.85
C ASP A 285 -9.64 7.74 -27.51
N THR A 286 -8.45 7.46 -28.02
CA THR A 286 -7.57 8.31 -28.83
C THR A 286 -8.23 8.91 -30.07
N LEU A 287 -9.39 8.40 -30.48
CA LEU A 287 -10.20 8.84 -31.64
C LEU A 287 -11.41 9.71 -31.24
N ASN A 288 -11.60 9.97 -29.94
CA ASN A 288 -12.78 10.69 -29.49
C ASN A 288 -12.60 12.21 -29.69
N LYS A 289 -13.50 12.83 -30.46
CA LYS A 289 -13.48 14.28 -30.81
C LYS A 289 -13.58 15.22 -29.60
N ASN A 290 -13.98 14.70 -28.44
CA ASN A 290 -14.11 15.49 -27.21
C ASN A 290 -12.79 15.66 -26.44
N ILE A 291 -11.69 15.12 -26.94
CA ILE A 291 -10.34 15.33 -26.42
C ILE A 291 -9.52 16.03 -27.49
N GLU A 292 -8.68 16.97 -27.06
CA GLU A 292 -7.76 17.69 -27.91
C GLU A 292 -6.89 16.72 -28.72
N ASP A 293 -6.66 17.05 -30.00
CA ASP A 293 -5.83 16.23 -30.86
C ASP A 293 -4.43 16.05 -30.22
N ASN A 294 -3.91 14.83 -30.26
CA ASN A 294 -2.72 14.38 -29.53
C ASN A 294 -2.83 14.17 -28.02
N TYR A 295 -4.01 14.19 -27.40
CA TYR A 295 -4.16 13.77 -25.99
C TYR A 295 -4.79 12.36 -25.86
N SER A 296 -4.50 11.70 -24.75
CA SER A 296 -5.09 10.40 -24.37
C SER A 296 -5.35 10.32 -22.87
N ALA A 297 -6.17 9.36 -22.44
CA ALA A 297 -6.40 9.13 -21.02
C ALA A 297 -5.09 8.69 -20.35
N SER A 298 -4.70 9.40 -19.30
CA SER A 298 -3.41 9.21 -18.64
C SER A 298 -3.53 8.33 -17.40
N GLU A 299 -2.55 7.46 -17.19
CA GLU A 299 -2.41 6.73 -15.92
C GLU A 299 -1.90 7.61 -14.76
N ASN A 300 -1.30 8.77 -15.08
CA ASN A 300 -0.78 9.72 -14.08
C ASN A 300 -1.90 10.53 -13.43
N GLY A 301 -3.01 10.75 -14.15
CA GLY A 301 -4.21 11.36 -13.61
C GLY A 301 -4.98 10.42 -12.69
N LYS A 302 -5.55 10.95 -11.59
CA LYS A 302 -6.41 10.14 -10.71
C LYS A 302 -7.81 9.98 -11.33
N LEU A 303 -8.23 8.74 -11.54
CA LEU A 303 -9.62 8.41 -11.88
C LEU A 303 -10.51 8.43 -10.62
N TYR A 304 -11.61 9.20 -10.61
CA TYR A 304 -12.57 9.18 -9.51
C TYR A 304 -13.97 9.68 -9.88
N PHE A 305 -14.98 9.16 -9.20
CA PHE A 305 -16.36 9.61 -9.34
C PHE A 305 -16.68 10.78 -8.40
N SER A 306 -17.57 11.67 -8.83
CA SER A 306 -18.20 12.66 -7.97
C SER A 306 -19.00 12.01 -6.85
N GLN A 307 -19.18 12.71 -5.72
CA GLN A 307 -19.93 12.18 -4.57
C GLN A 307 -21.39 11.85 -4.92
N ASN A 308 -21.99 12.57 -5.86
CA ASN A 308 -23.35 12.34 -6.36
C ASN A 308 -23.44 11.27 -7.47
N ASN A 309 -22.33 10.62 -7.86
CA ASN A 309 -22.25 9.60 -8.92
C ASN A 309 -22.67 10.10 -10.33
N LYS A 310 -22.74 11.42 -10.56
CA LYS A 310 -23.15 12.01 -11.84
C LYS A 310 -21.98 12.36 -12.77
N LYS A 311 -20.77 12.55 -12.23
CA LYS A 311 -19.58 12.95 -12.98
C LYS A 311 -18.44 11.97 -12.72
N LEU A 312 -17.68 11.67 -13.76
CA LEU A 312 -16.43 10.92 -13.70
C LEU A 312 -15.29 11.87 -14.08
N TYR A 313 -14.30 11.98 -13.22
CA TYR A 313 -13.11 12.79 -13.45
C TYR A 313 -11.94 11.86 -13.77
N PHE A 314 -11.20 12.17 -14.83
CA PHE A 314 -10.01 11.47 -15.26
C PHE A 314 -8.99 12.49 -15.78
N GLY A 315 -7.70 12.14 -15.73
CA GLY A 315 -6.66 12.99 -16.30
C GLY A 315 -6.37 12.63 -17.75
N VAL A 316 -6.00 13.65 -18.51
CA VAL A 316 -5.50 13.51 -19.88
C VAL A 316 -4.03 13.90 -19.92
N ALA A 317 -3.27 13.26 -20.80
CA ALA A 317 -1.88 13.59 -21.06
C ALA A 317 -1.63 13.56 -22.57
N PRO A 318 -0.63 14.29 -23.08
CA PRO A 318 -0.20 14.14 -24.46
C PRO A 318 0.11 12.67 -24.74
N LYS A 319 -0.29 12.21 -25.92
CA LYS A 319 -0.03 10.85 -26.40
C LYS A 319 1.48 10.64 -26.35
N PRO A 320 1.95 9.54 -25.74
CA PRO A 320 3.36 9.26 -25.78
C PRO A 320 3.79 9.09 -27.23
N VAL A 321 4.62 10.00 -27.71
CA VAL A 321 5.25 9.86 -29.02
C VAL A 321 6.20 8.68 -28.87
N LYS A 322 6.02 7.65 -29.71
CA LYS A 322 7.01 6.58 -29.78
C LYS A 322 8.31 7.24 -30.21
N ALA A 323 9.30 7.29 -29.32
CA ALA A 323 10.65 7.67 -29.71
C ALA A 323 10.99 6.81 -30.95
N PRO A 324 11.43 7.41 -32.07
CA PRO A 324 11.85 6.65 -33.22
C PRO A 324 12.85 5.61 -32.72
N LYS A 325 12.72 4.36 -33.20
CA LYS A 325 13.70 3.34 -32.86
C LYS A 325 15.04 3.86 -33.34
N ASP A 326 15.87 4.25 -32.38
CA ASP A 326 17.22 4.67 -32.68
C ASP A 326 17.92 3.47 -33.33
N THR A 327 18.54 3.73 -34.48
CA THR A 327 19.18 2.67 -35.26
C THR A 327 20.52 2.30 -34.65
N LEU A 328 21.06 3.18 -33.79
CA LEU A 328 22.32 3.01 -33.08
C LEU A 328 22.15 2.22 -31.77
N LEU A 329 23.10 1.32 -31.51
CA LEU A 329 23.22 0.63 -30.22
C LEU A 329 23.60 1.62 -29.10
N GLU A 330 23.28 1.32 -27.83
CA GLU A 330 23.67 2.18 -26.69
C GLU A 330 25.20 2.44 -26.63
N GLU A 331 26.01 1.48 -27.08
CA GLU A 331 27.47 1.60 -27.15
C GLU A 331 27.93 2.58 -28.25
N GLU A 332 27.12 2.79 -29.28
CA GLU A 332 27.38 3.73 -30.38
C GLU A 332 26.87 5.14 -30.08
N LYS A 333 26.12 5.31 -28.97
CA LYS A 333 25.62 6.60 -28.52
C LYS A 333 26.68 7.30 -27.69
N TYR A 334 27.33 8.29 -28.29
CA TYR A 334 28.18 9.21 -27.56
C TYR A 334 27.32 10.06 -26.62
N HIS A 335 27.53 9.90 -25.31
CA HIS A 335 26.94 10.76 -24.30
C HIS A 335 27.86 11.96 -24.11
N VAL A 336 27.46 13.11 -24.66
CA VAL A 336 28.22 14.35 -24.52
C VAL A 336 27.47 15.26 -23.57
N ASP A 337 28.14 15.70 -22.51
CA ASP A 337 27.64 16.75 -21.64
C ASP A 337 27.96 18.10 -22.27
N VAL A 338 26.99 18.69 -22.97
CA VAL A 338 27.13 20.01 -23.57
C VAL A 338 26.70 21.06 -22.54
N TRP A 339 27.65 21.89 -22.09
CA TRP A 339 27.40 22.97 -21.14
C TRP A 339 27.46 24.34 -21.83
N ASN A 340 26.53 25.22 -21.47
CA ASN A 340 26.57 26.62 -21.86
C ASN A 340 26.63 27.52 -20.61
N TRP A 341 27.49 28.54 -20.65
CA TRP A 341 27.63 29.52 -19.56
C TRP A 341 26.36 30.38 -19.35
N LYS A 342 25.45 30.40 -20.32
CA LYS A 342 24.14 31.06 -20.21
C LYS A 342 23.04 30.18 -19.62
N ASP A 343 23.32 28.91 -19.32
CA ASP A 343 22.28 28.02 -18.83
C ASP A 343 21.83 28.42 -17.43
N PRO A 344 20.51 28.57 -17.19
CA PRO A 344 19.97 29.02 -15.92
C PRO A 344 20.04 27.94 -14.82
N LEU A 345 20.23 26.68 -15.19
CA LEU A 345 20.29 25.53 -14.28
C LEU A 345 21.65 24.83 -14.41
N LEU A 346 22.21 24.42 -13.27
CA LEU A 346 23.41 23.60 -13.22
C LEU A 346 23.16 22.24 -13.88
N GLN A 347 24.18 21.71 -14.57
CA GLN A 347 24.08 20.43 -15.29
C GLN A 347 23.62 19.26 -14.41
N THR A 348 24.06 19.25 -13.15
CA THR A 348 23.65 18.22 -12.18
C THR A 348 22.15 18.28 -11.88
N GLN A 349 21.58 19.48 -11.84
CA GLN A 349 20.14 19.68 -11.62
C GLN A 349 19.35 19.27 -12.87
N GLN A 350 19.81 19.66 -14.05
CA GLN A 350 19.17 19.26 -15.31
C GLN A 350 19.12 17.73 -15.49
N LYS A 351 20.21 17.03 -15.14
CA LYS A 351 20.25 15.55 -15.16
C LYS A 351 19.26 14.93 -14.16
N HIS A 352 19.19 15.49 -12.96
CA HIS A 352 18.23 15.03 -11.94
C HIS A 352 16.78 15.21 -12.43
N ASP A 353 16.45 16.37 -12.97
CA ASP A 353 15.09 16.68 -13.41
C ASP A 353 14.67 15.80 -14.61
N ALA A 354 15.61 15.49 -15.52
CA ALA A 354 15.38 14.57 -16.64
C ALA A 354 15.14 13.10 -16.21
N GLU A 355 15.56 12.69 -15.02
CA GLU A 355 15.24 11.36 -14.46
C GLU A 355 13.86 11.31 -13.79
N GLU A 356 13.30 12.46 -13.40
CA GLU A 356 11.98 12.55 -12.74
C GLU A 356 10.81 12.73 -13.72
N GLU A 357 11.05 13.23 -14.94
CA GLU A 357 10.08 13.26 -16.05
C GLU A 357 9.84 11.86 -16.68
#